data_AF-A0A845S402-F1
#
_entry.id   AF-A0A845S402-F1
#
_cell.length_a   1.000
_cell.length_b   1.000
_cell.length_c   1.000
_cell.angle_alpha   90.00
_cell.angle_beta   90.00
_cell.angle_gamma   90.00
#
_symmetry.space_group_name_H-M   'P 1'
#
loop_
_entity.id
_entity.type
_entity.pdbx_description
1 polymer ?
#
loop_
_entity_poly.entity_id
_entity_poly.type
_entity_poly.pdbx_seq_one_letter_code
_entity_poly.pdbx_strand_id
1 'polypeptide(L)'
;SSTKKDDFILDPFFGTGTTGAVAKKLGRNYYGIESNKEYFQTAETRIKKIKKIDENFLKTIENKRNEKRIPFGYLIESGIIEPGLKLFDAKNKIHAHVMADGSILYKDITGSIHSVGAKAQGTESCNGWSFWHIKMENKLYPLDHLREKIRKNN
;
A
#
# COMPACT_ATOMS: atom_id res chain seq x y z
N SER A 1 -7.97 -1.06 -7.10
CA SER A 1 -8.34 -1.54 -8.45
C SER A 1 -7.48 -2.74 -8.78
N SER A 2 -8.08 -3.84 -9.24
CA SER A 2 -7.36 -5.06 -9.65
C SER A 2 -6.80 -4.98 -11.08
N THR A 3 -7.24 -3.99 -11.88
CA THR A 3 -6.76 -3.72 -13.24
C THR A 3 -6.29 -2.28 -13.40
N LYS A 4 -5.42 -2.05 -14.38
CA LYS A 4 -4.89 -0.76 -14.81
C LYS A 4 -5.57 -0.29 -16.09
N LYS A 5 -5.23 0.93 -16.53
CA LYS A 5 -5.58 1.44 -17.86
C LYS A 5 -5.01 0.47 -18.91
N ASP A 6 -5.73 0.30 -20.02
CA ASP A 6 -5.33 -0.52 -21.18
C ASP A 6 -5.25 -2.04 -20.95
N ASP A 7 -5.43 -2.53 -19.70
CA ASP A 7 -5.61 -3.96 -19.42
C ASP A 7 -6.81 -4.53 -20.18
N PHE A 8 -6.74 -5.83 -20.51
CA PHE A 8 -7.82 -6.59 -21.13
C PHE A 8 -8.68 -7.30 -20.09
N ILE A 9 -9.99 -7.13 -20.19
CA ILE A 9 -10.99 -7.80 -19.34
C ILE A 9 -11.78 -8.80 -20.18
N LEU A 10 -11.71 -10.08 -19.85
CA LEU A 10 -12.56 -11.11 -20.44
C LEU A 10 -13.79 -11.34 -19.55
N ASP A 11 -14.97 -11.30 -20.14
CA ASP A 11 -16.23 -11.67 -19.51
C ASP A 11 -16.92 -12.76 -20.33
N PRO A 12 -16.90 -14.02 -19.87
CA PRO A 12 -17.51 -15.13 -20.60
C PRO A 12 -19.04 -15.18 -20.51
N PHE A 13 -19.67 -14.33 -19.68
CA PHE A 13 -21.12 -14.28 -19.47
C PHE A 13 -21.59 -12.82 -19.53
N PHE A 14 -21.45 -12.23 -20.71
CA PHE A 14 -21.48 -10.78 -20.88
C PHE A 14 -22.86 -10.15 -20.62
N GLY A 15 -23.94 -10.90 -20.79
CA GLY A 15 -25.31 -10.43 -20.61
C GLY A 15 -25.57 -9.16 -21.42
N THR A 16 -26.11 -8.13 -20.76
CA THR A 16 -26.37 -6.81 -21.35
C THR A 16 -25.15 -5.87 -21.34
N GLY A 17 -23.94 -6.42 -21.15
CA GLY A 17 -22.67 -5.73 -21.39
C GLY A 17 -22.20 -4.77 -20.28
N THR A 18 -22.57 -5.02 -19.02
CA THR A 18 -22.15 -4.17 -17.90
C THR A 18 -20.62 -4.11 -17.76
N THR A 19 -19.93 -5.25 -17.93
CA THR A 19 -18.46 -5.31 -17.85
C THR A 19 -17.81 -4.47 -18.95
N GLY A 20 -18.24 -4.62 -20.20
CA GLY A 20 -17.71 -3.83 -21.31
C GLY A 20 -18.03 -2.35 -21.21
N ALA A 21 -19.22 -2.02 -20.69
CA ALA A 21 -19.62 -0.65 -20.41
C ALA A 21 -18.68 0.05 -19.43
N VAL A 22 -18.40 -0.59 -18.30
CA VAL A 22 -17.49 -0.07 -17.27
C VAL A 22 -16.05 -0.06 -17.79
N ALA A 23 -15.61 -1.12 -18.47
CA ALA A 23 -14.28 -1.21 -19.06
C ALA A 23 -14.01 -0.06 -20.03
N LYS A 24 -14.90 0.16 -21.01
CA LYS A 24 -14.80 1.27 -21.98
C LYS A 24 -14.79 2.63 -21.28
N LYS A 25 -15.71 2.86 -20.34
CA LYS A 25 -15.79 4.12 -19.58
C LYS A 25 -14.49 4.44 -18.86
N LEU A 26 -13.84 3.41 -18.30
CA LEU A 26 -12.61 3.53 -17.51
C LEU A 26 -11.33 3.38 -18.35
N GLY A 27 -11.41 3.28 -19.67
CA GLY A 27 -10.23 3.15 -20.53
C GLY A 27 -9.52 1.81 -20.42
N ARG A 28 -10.26 0.72 -20.24
CA ARG A 28 -9.79 -0.67 -20.36
C ARG A 28 -10.30 -1.29 -21.66
N ASN A 29 -9.58 -2.28 -22.13
CA ASN A 29 -10.02 -3.14 -23.22
C ASN A 29 -10.91 -4.27 -22.67
N TYR A 30 -11.80 -4.82 -23.49
CA TYR A 30 -12.65 -5.93 -23.06
C TYR A 30 -13.00 -6.88 -24.20
N TYR A 31 -13.25 -8.14 -23.84
CA TYR A 31 -13.89 -9.15 -24.68
C TYR A 31 -15.08 -9.72 -23.92
N GLY A 32 -16.26 -9.64 -24.51
CA GLY A 32 -17.50 -10.18 -23.94
C GLY A 32 -18.02 -11.34 -24.78
N ILE A 33 -18.35 -12.45 -24.14
CA ILE A 33 -19.00 -13.60 -24.79
C ILE A 33 -20.43 -13.67 -24.28
N GLU A 34 -21.39 -13.71 -25.21
CA GLU A 34 -22.80 -13.90 -24.90
C GLU A 34 -23.44 -14.79 -25.95
N SER A 35 -24.23 -15.76 -25.50
CA SER A 35 -24.93 -16.73 -26.35
C SER A 35 -26.32 -16.23 -26.78
N ASN A 36 -26.98 -15.44 -25.93
CA ASN A 36 -28.29 -14.87 -26.23
C ASN A 36 -28.14 -13.62 -27.12
N LYS A 37 -28.70 -13.72 -28.33
CA LYS A 37 -28.62 -12.67 -29.34
C LYS A 37 -29.27 -11.34 -28.92
N GLU A 38 -30.35 -11.37 -28.15
CA GLU A 38 -31.05 -10.16 -27.68
C GLU A 38 -30.19 -9.40 -26.65
N TYR A 39 -29.58 -10.14 -25.73
CA TYR A 39 -28.64 -9.57 -24.75
C TYR A 39 -27.40 -8.99 -25.43
N PHE A 40 -26.86 -9.69 -26.44
CA PHE A 40 -25.75 -9.20 -27.23
C PHE A 40 -26.07 -7.87 -27.94
N GLN A 41 -27.23 -7.77 -28.60
CA GLN A 41 -27.66 -6.54 -29.28
C GLN A 41 -27.87 -5.38 -28.30
N THR A 42 -28.44 -5.68 -27.14
CA THR A 42 -28.62 -4.71 -26.05
C THR A 42 -27.27 -4.21 -25.54
N ALA A 43 -26.32 -5.12 -25.32
CA ALA A 43 -24.95 -4.81 -24.90
C ALA A 43 -24.23 -3.91 -25.93
N GLU A 44 -24.30 -4.27 -27.21
CA GLU A 44 -23.64 -3.52 -28.28
C GLU A 44 -24.16 -2.08 -28.36
N THR A 45 -25.48 -1.90 -28.33
CA THR A 45 -26.14 -0.58 -28.35
C THR A 45 -25.77 0.25 -27.13
N ARG A 46 -25.76 -0.37 -25.94
CA ARG A 46 -25.37 0.28 -24.69
C ARG A 46 -23.94 0.76 -24.74
N ILE A 47 -23.01 -0.07 -25.19
CA ILE A 47 -21.58 0.24 -25.16
C ILE A 47 -21.20 1.28 -26.22
N LYS A 48 -21.85 1.28 -27.39
CA LYS A 48 -21.67 2.33 -28.41
C LYS A 48 -21.92 3.73 -27.86
N LYS A 49 -22.91 3.89 -26.97
CA LYS A 49 -23.28 5.17 -26.35
C LYS A 49 -22.32 5.64 -25.25
N ILE A 50 -21.44 4.77 -24.76
CA ILE A 50 -20.54 5.10 -23.64
C ILE A 50 -19.36 5.90 -24.15
N LYS A 51 -19.15 7.05 -23.51
CA LYS A 51 -17.95 7.88 -23.65
C LYS A 51 -16.92 7.48 -22.60
N LYS A 52 -15.65 7.39 -23.02
CA LYS A 52 -14.51 7.22 -22.13
C LYS A 52 -14.41 8.46 -21.24
N ILE A 53 -14.10 8.27 -19.96
CA ILE A 53 -13.75 9.38 -19.06
C ILE A 53 -12.44 9.99 -19.55
N ASP A 54 -12.32 11.31 -19.48
CA ASP A 54 -11.08 12.02 -19.79
C ASP A 54 -9.93 11.48 -18.94
N GLU A 55 -8.79 11.25 -19.58
CA GLU A 55 -7.63 10.60 -18.98
C GLU A 55 -7.11 11.34 -17.75
N ASN A 56 -7.31 12.66 -17.68
CA ASN A 56 -6.95 13.47 -16.53
C ASN A 56 -7.67 13.03 -15.24
N PHE A 57 -8.89 12.48 -15.36
CA PHE A 57 -9.66 11.96 -14.23
C PHE A 57 -9.52 10.44 -14.02
N LEU A 58 -8.75 9.76 -14.87
CA LEU A 58 -8.46 8.32 -14.73
C LEU A 58 -7.17 8.04 -13.95
N LYS A 59 -6.43 9.09 -13.57
CA LYS A 59 -5.24 8.96 -12.72
C LYS A 59 -5.64 8.41 -11.36
N THR A 60 -5.24 7.17 -11.09
CA THR A 60 -5.30 6.61 -9.75
C THR A 60 -4.12 7.10 -8.94
N ILE A 61 -4.32 7.33 -7.64
CA ILE A 61 -3.19 7.50 -6.71
C ILE A 61 -2.29 6.29 -6.87
N GLU A 62 -1.03 6.50 -7.25
CA GLU A 62 -0.05 5.43 -7.29
C GLU A 62 0.04 4.84 -5.89
N ASN A 63 -0.38 3.58 -5.75
CA ASN A 63 -0.24 2.89 -4.49
C ASN A 63 1.25 2.73 -4.21
N LYS A 64 1.75 3.37 -3.14
CA LYS A 64 3.08 3.12 -2.54
C LYS A 64 3.35 1.62 -2.24
N ARG A 65 2.34 0.76 -2.41
CA ARG A 65 2.37 -0.70 -2.25
C ARG A 65 3.27 -1.42 -3.25
N ASN A 66 3.60 -0.80 -4.40
CA ASN A 66 4.57 -1.33 -5.37
C ASN A 66 6.01 -0.89 -5.10
N GLU A 67 6.25 -0.03 -4.10
CA GLU A 67 7.62 0.32 -3.72
C GLU A 67 8.32 -0.90 -3.10
N LYS A 68 9.62 -1.05 -3.35
CA LYS A 68 10.44 -2.10 -2.72
C LYS A 68 10.16 -2.11 -1.21
N ARG A 69 9.73 -3.26 -0.69
CA ARG A 69 9.48 -3.44 0.73
C ARG A 69 10.81 -3.42 1.45
N ILE A 70 10.98 -2.47 2.35
CA ILE A 70 12.14 -2.36 3.22
C ILE A 70 11.71 -2.87 4.59
N PRO A 71 12.10 -4.10 5.00
CA PRO A 71 11.82 -4.60 6.34
C PRO A 71 12.65 -3.83 7.37
N PHE A 72 12.21 -3.83 8.63
CA PHE A 72 12.94 -3.13 9.69
C PHE A 72 14.33 -3.72 9.92
N GLY A 73 14.46 -5.06 9.87
CA GLY A 73 15.76 -5.76 9.96
C GLY A 73 16.82 -5.26 8.99
N TYR A 74 16.41 -4.88 7.77
CA TYR A 74 17.34 -4.31 6.77
C TYR A 74 18.03 -3.03 7.28
N LEU A 75 17.34 -2.20 8.08
CA LEU A 75 17.96 -0.99 8.65
C LEU A 75 19.09 -1.33 9.61
N ILE A 76 19.00 -2.46 10.30
CA ILE A 76 20.03 -2.95 11.22
C ILE A 76 21.18 -3.56 10.40
N GLU A 77 20.86 -4.46 9.48
CA GLU A 77 21.86 -5.14 8.62
C GLU A 77 22.67 -4.15 7.77
N SER A 78 22.06 -3.06 7.30
CA SER A 78 22.73 -2.01 6.53
C SER A 78 23.49 -0.99 7.39
N GLY A 79 23.48 -1.12 8.72
CA GLY A 79 24.17 -0.21 9.64
C GLY A 79 23.52 1.18 9.76
N ILE A 80 22.30 1.36 9.26
CA ILE A 80 21.55 2.63 9.39
C ILE A 80 21.04 2.80 10.82
N ILE A 81 20.70 1.70 11.48
CA ILE A 81 20.29 1.64 12.88
C ILE A 81 21.20 0.64 13.59
N GLU A 82 21.82 1.07 14.69
CA GLU A 82 22.62 0.17 15.53
C GLU A 82 21.76 -0.51 16.61
N PRO A 83 22.07 -1.76 16.99
CA PRO A 83 21.48 -2.39 18.16
C PRO A 83 21.72 -1.55 19.42
N GLY A 84 20.73 -1.47 20.30
CA GLY A 84 20.73 -0.62 21.49
C GLY A 84 20.18 0.80 21.26
N LEU A 85 19.95 1.21 20.00
CA LEU A 85 19.33 2.49 19.69
C LEU A 85 17.96 2.62 20.37
N LYS A 86 17.70 3.78 21.00
CA LYS A 86 16.40 4.10 21.57
C LYS A 86 15.43 4.60 20.50
N LEU A 87 14.26 3.98 20.43
CA LEU A 87 13.10 4.42 19.70
C LEU A 87 12.11 5.10 20.65
N PHE A 88 11.36 6.06 20.12
CA PHE A 88 10.46 6.93 20.86
C PHE A 88 9.07 6.92 20.23
N ASP A 89 8.01 7.19 20.99
CA ASP A 89 6.75 7.64 20.38
C ASP A 89 6.81 9.14 20.03
N ALA A 90 5.83 9.63 19.27
CA ALA A 90 5.76 11.04 18.88
C ALA A 90 5.73 12.02 20.06
N LYS A 91 5.25 11.59 21.25
CA LYS A 91 5.17 12.42 22.46
C LYS A 91 6.35 12.25 23.40
N ASN A 92 7.35 11.43 23.03
CA ASN A 92 8.52 11.14 23.85
C ASN A 92 8.19 10.60 25.26
N LYS A 93 7.10 9.82 25.38
CA LYS A 93 6.65 9.18 26.63
C LYS A 93 6.96 7.69 26.69
N ILE A 94 7.05 7.03 25.52
CA ILE A 94 7.27 5.60 25.39
C ILE A 94 8.62 5.40 24.70
N HIS A 95 9.42 4.48 25.24
CA HIS A 95 10.77 4.21 24.76
C HIS A 95 10.99 2.71 24.56
N ALA A 96 11.52 2.31 23.41
CA ALA A 96 11.94 0.93 23.15
C ALA A 96 13.41 0.89 22.71
N HIS A 97 14.08 -0.24 22.87
CA HIS A 97 15.45 -0.44 22.40
C HIS A 97 15.47 -1.37 21.20
N VAL A 98 16.30 -1.07 20.20
CA VAL A 98 16.50 -1.94 19.04
C VAL A 98 17.37 -3.13 19.43
N MET A 99 16.97 -4.32 19.02
CA MET A 99 17.73 -5.55 19.23
C MET A 99 18.52 -5.92 17.98
N ALA A 100 19.55 -6.75 18.13
CA ALA A 100 20.43 -7.13 17.02
C ALA A 100 19.75 -7.98 15.93
N ASP A 101 18.67 -8.69 16.28
CA ASP A 101 17.87 -9.52 15.39
C ASP A 101 16.78 -8.73 14.62
N GLY A 102 16.75 -7.40 14.76
CA GLY A 102 15.71 -6.56 14.16
C GLY A 102 14.38 -6.58 14.92
N SER A 103 14.34 -7.14 16.13
CA SER A 103 13.23 -6.90 17.07
C SER A 103 13.45 -5.61 17.86
N ILE A 104 12.43 -5.20 18.64
CA ILE A 104 12.55 -4.11 19.60
C ILE A 104 12.07 -4.59 20.98
N LEU A 105 12.68 -4.06 22.03
CA LEU A 105 12.37 -4.34 23.43
C LEU A 105 11.70 -3.12 24.07
N TYR A 106 10.48 -3.31 24.57
CA TYR A 106 9.77 -2.33 25.39
C TYR A 106 9.39 -2.97 26.72
N LYS A 107 9.92 -2.44 27.83
CA LYS A 107 9.83 -3.08 29.15
C LYS A 107 10.34 -4.52 29.04
N ASP A 108 9.51 -5.53 29.33
CA ASP A 108 9.86 -6.95 29.24
C ASP A 108 9.30 -7.64 27.98
N ILE A 109 8.87 -6.84 26.99
CA ILE A 109 8.21 -7.33 25.78
C ILE A 109 9.13 -7.13 24.58
N THR A 110 9.52 -8.24 23.97
CA THR A 110 10.28 -8.27 22.72
C THR A 110 9.38 -8.65 21.55
N GLY A 111 9.60 -8.03 20.39
CA GLY A 111 8.90 -8.38 19.17
C GLY A 111 9.16 -7.41 18.04
N SER A 112 8.38 -7.51 16.97
CA SER A 112 8.46 -6.56 15.85
C SER A 112 8.05 -5.13 16.27
N ILE A 113 8.47 -4.14 15.48
CA ILE A 113 8.04 -2.74 15.64
C ILE A 113 6.51 -2.57 15.67
N HIS A 114 5.78 -3.47 15.01
CA HIS A 114 4.32 -3.46 14.95
C HIS A 114 3.68 -4.04 16.19
N SER A 115 4.05 -5.27 16.56
CA SER A 115 3.47 -5.97 17.70
C SER A 115 3.81 -5.28 19.02
N VAL A 116 5.04 -4.79 19.17
CA VAL A 116 5.45 -4.03 20.36
C VAL A 116 4.79 -2.64 20.37
N GLY A 117 4.66 -1.99 19.22
CA GLY A 117 3.94 -0.72 19.10
C GLY A 117 2.47 -0.83 19.51
N ALA A 118 1.79 -1.91 19.10
CA ALA A 118 0.40 -2.18 19.45
C ALA A 118 0.25 -2.40 20.97
N LYS A 119 1.11 -3.25 21.55
CA LYS A 119 1.16 -3.48 22.99
C LYS A 119 1.47 -2.21 23.79
N ALA A 120 2.36 -1.36 23.30
CA ALA A 120 2.70 -0.09 23.96
C ALA A 120 1.55 0.92 23.94
N GLN A 121 0.71 0.89 22.90
CA GLN A 121 -0.49 1.74 22.80
C GLN A 121 -1.75 1.14 23.45
N GLY A 122 -1.74 -0.16 23.76
CA GLY A 122 -2.94 -0.88 24.19
C GLY A 122 -3.95 -1.11 23.07
N THR A 123 -3.49 -1.21 21.82
CA THR A 123 -4.34 -1.44 20.63
C THR A 123 -4.13 -2.83 20.03
N GLU A 124 -5.06 -3.29 19.20
CA GLU A 124 -4.95 -4.58 18.50
C GLU A 124 -3.87 -4.55 17.39
N SER A 125 -3.68 -3.39 16.76
CA SER A 125 -2.69 -3.22 15.69
C SER A 125 -2.01 -1.86 15.76
N CYS A 126 -0.80 -1.78 15.19
CA CYS A 126 -0.01 -0.57 15.12
C CYS A 126 0.88 -0.56 13.87
N ASN A 127 0.90 0.58 13.17
CA ASN A 127 1.92 0.84 12.17
C ASN A 127 3.21 1.33 12.85
N GLY A 128 4.12 0.40 13.17
CA GLY A 128 5.38 0.69 13.83
C GLY A 128 6.25 1.71 13.09
N TRP A 129 6.14 1.81 11.76
CA TRP A 129 6.90 2.77 10.96
C TRP A 129 6.54 4.23 11.23
N SER A 130 5.27 4.51 11.48
CA SER A 130 4.78 5.85 11.82
C SER A 130 4.75 6.10 13.33
N PHE A 131 4.65 5.04 14.13
CA PHE A 131 4.57 5.17 15.59
C PHE A 131 5.94 5.41 16.22
N TRP A 132 6.93 4.60 15.85
CA TRP A 132 8.27 4.72 16.40
C TRP A 132 9.06 5.80 15.68
N HIS A 133 9.79 6.58 16.46
CA HIS A 133 10.59 7.70 16.05
C HIS A 133 12.02 7.51 16.51
N ILE A 134 12.97 8.01 15.72
CA ILE A 134 14.36 8.17 16.10
C ILE A 134 14.64 9.64 16.39
N LYS A 135 15.57 9.90 17.31
CA LYS A 135 16.01 11.26 17.61
C LYS A 135 17.20 11.62 16.74
N MET A 136 17.04 12.59 15.84
CA MET A 136 18.11 13.15 14.99
C MET A 136 18.15 14.66 15.20
N GLU A 137 19.32 15.25 15.47
CA GLU A 137 19.49 16.71 15.60
C GLU A 137 18.44 17.37 16.52
N ASN A 138 18.16 16.70 17.65
CA ASN A 138 17.19 17.12 18.66
C ASN A 138 15.71 17.15 18.22
N LYS A 139 15.38 16.59 17.05
CA LYS A 139 14.01 16.36 16.58
C LYS A 139 13.70 14.86 16.50
N LEU A 140 12.41 14.53 16.62
CA LEU A 140 11.91 13.17 16.45
C LEU A 140 11.42 12.98 15.02
N TYR A 141 11.93 11.95 14.35
CA TYR A 141 11.52 11.56 13.00
C TYR A 141 10.95 10.15 13.02
N PRO A 142 9.79 9.90 12.38
CA PRO A 142 9.24 8.54 12.31
C PRO A 142 10.22 7.64 11.55
N LEU A 143 10.26 6.35 11.91
CA LEU A 143 11.09 5.37 11.20
C LEU A 143 10.81 5.32 9.70
N ASP A 144 9.58 5.63 9.28
CA ASP A 144 9.22 5.71 7.87
C ASP A 144 10.09 6.70 7.07
N HIS A 145 10.58 7.76 7.72
CA HIS A 145 11.49 8.72 7.12
C HIS A 145 12.80 8.08 6.62
N LEU A 146 13.28 7.03 7.31
CA LEU A 146 14.46 6.28 6.88
C LEU A 146 14.17 5.46 5.61
N ARG A 147 12.97 4.87 5.50
CA ARG A 147 12.58 4.13 4.28
C ARG A 147 12.52 5.05 3.07
N GLU A 148 11.99 6.26 3.24
CA GLU A 148 11.93 7.25 2.18
C GLU A 148 13.34 7.69 1.73
N LYS A 149 14.27 7.88 2.67
CA LYS A 149 15.68 8.19 2.33
C LYS A 149 16.35 7.06 1.54
N ILE A 150 16.17 5.81 1.95
CA ILE A 150 16.74 4.65 1.24
C ILE A 150 16.16 4.52 -0.16
N ARG A 151 14.87 4.78 -0.34
CA ARG A 151 14.21 4.75 -1.66
C ARG A 151 14.66 5.86 -2.60
N LYS A 152 15.13 6.99 -2.09
CA LYS A 152 15.67 8.09 -2.91
C LYS A 152 17.12 7.86 -3.33
N ASN A 153 17.86 7.09 -2.55
CA ASN A 153 19.29 6.82 -2.78
C ASN A 153 19.57 5.53 -3.57
N ASN A 154 18.53 4.75 -3.90
CA ASN A 154 18.59 3.51 -4.68
C ASN A 154 17.77 3.64 -5.96
#